data_AF-A0A383DCB0-F1
#
_entry.id   AF-A0A383DCB0-F1
#
_cell.length_a   1.000
_cell.length_b   1.000
_cell.length_c   1.000
_cell.angle_alpha   90.00
_cell.angle_beta   90.00
_cell.angle_gamma   90.00
#
_symmetry.space_group_name_H-M   'P 1'
#
loop_
_entity.id
_entity.type
_entity.pdbx_description
1 polymer ?
#
loop_
_entity_poly.entity_id
_entity_poly.type
_entity_poly.pdbx_seq_one_letter_code
_entity_poly.pdbx_strand_id
1 'polypeptide(L)'
;MAITRKIATFVLALALVCMGTVDVHAAGQNRAGTAAATELLIPVGARDMAMGGASVATTSGLAALHWNPAGLSRGGSDAELMVSTMSYLADIRVNYVAASADFGVGTLA
;
A
#
# COMPACT_ATOMS: atom_id res chain seq x y z
N MET A 1 -6.53 47.23 6.85
CA MET A 1 -6.10 46.57 5.58
C MET A 1 -5.32 45.27 5.79
N ALA A 2 -4.43 45.15 6.80
CA ALA A 2 -3.65 43.93 7.03
C ALA A 2 -4.49 42.70 7.49
N ILE A 3 -5.51 42.90 8.32
CA ILE A 3 -6.39 41.83 8.83
C ILE A 3 -7.20 41.18 7.69
N THR A 4 -7.79 42.00 6.81
CA THR A 4 -8.58 41.53 5.66
C THR A 4 -7.74 40.67 4.70
N ARG A 5 -6.46 41.02 4.49
CA ARG A 5 -5.52 40.20 3.71
C ARG A 5 -5.22 38.86 4.37
N LYS A 6 -4.98 38.84 5.69
CA LYS A 6 -4.72 37.58 6.44
C LYS A 6 -5.92 36.63 6.40
N ILE A 7 -7.14 37.17 6.54
CA ILE A 7 -8.37 36.40 6.42
C ILE A 7 -8.52 35.85 5.00
N ALA A 8 -8.31 36.67 3.97
CA ALA A 8 -8.37 36.21 2.58
C ALA A 8 -7.35 35.10 2.28
N THR A 9 -6.12 35.21 2.78
CA THR A 9 -5.10 34.17 2.64
C THR A 9 -5.48 32.89 3.37
N PHE A 10 -6.06 32.99 4.57
CA PHE A 10 -6.53 31.83 5.32
C PHE A 10 -7.69 31.12 4.61
N VAL A 11 -8.65 31.88 4.08
CA VAL A 11 -9.77 31.34 3.29
C VAL A 11 -9.28 30.66 2.02
N LEU A 12 -8.31 31.26 1.32
CA LEU A 12 -7.71 30.66 0.13
C LEU A 12 -6.95 29.37 0.46
N ALA A 13 -6.18 29.35 1.55
CA ALA A 13 -5.48 28.14 2.00
C ALA A 13 -6.45 27.02 2.39
N LEU A 14 -7.54 27.36 3.07
CA LEU A 14 -8.59 26.40 3.43
C LEU A 14 -9.29 25.84 2.18
N ALA A 15 -9.61 26.70 1.20
CA ALA A 15 -10.21 26.27 -0.06
C ALA A 15 -9.28 25.32 -0.85
N LEU A 16 -7.98 25.59 -0.88
CA LEU A 16 -6.97 24.73 -1.51
C LEU A 16 -6.86 23.36 -0.84
N VAL A 17 -6.93 23.29 0.50
CA VAL A 17 -6.96 22.02 1.24
C VAL A 17 -8.23 21.24 0.93
N CYS A 18 -9.39 21.89 0.86
CA CYS A 18 -10.66 21.24 0.50
C CYS A 18 -10.71 20.73 -0.94
N MET A 19 -9.99 21.36 -1.88
CA MET A 19 -9.92 20.90 -3.28
C MET A 19 -9.04 19.67 -3.48
N GLY A 20 -8.18 19.33 -2.51
CA GLY A 20 -7.27 18.18 -2.59
C GLY A 20 -7.93 16.82 -2.34
N THR A 21 -9.22 16.77 -2.01
CA THR A 21 -9.93 15.51 -1.69
C THR A 21 -10.60 14.86 -2.90
N VAL A 22 -10.24 15.23 -4.12
CA VAL A 22 -10.78 14.55 -5.31
C VAL A 22 -10.18 13.15 -5.38
N ASP A 23 -11.03 12.13 -5.22
CA ASP A 23 -10.66 10.74 -5.38
C ASP A 23 -10.22 10.49 -6.82
N VAL A 24 -8.90 10.49 -7.05
CA VAL A 24 -8.30 10.02 -8.31
C VAL A 24 -8.46 8.50 -8.33
N HIS A 25 -9.60 8.05 -8.85
CA HIS A 25 -9.84 6.63 -9.04
C HIS A 25 -8.95 6.13 -10.18
N ALA A 26 -8.02 5.23 -9.88
CA ALA A 26 -7.35 4.45 -10.92
C ALA A 26 -8.43 3.69 -11.72
N ALA A 27 -8.40 3.80 -13.05
CA ALA A 27 -9.40 3.20 -13.94
C ALA A 27 -9.33 1.66 -13.88
N GLY A 28 -9.95 1.06 -12.87
CA GLY A 28 -10.01 -0.40 -12.66
C GLY A 28 -11.39 -0.89 -12.24
N GLN A 29 -12.16 -0.08 -11.51
CA GLN A 29 -13.48 -0.46 -10.99
C GLN A 29 -14.54 -0.67 -12.08
N ASN A 30 -14.38 -0.09 -13.27
CA ASN A 30 -15.28 -0.32 -14.42
C ASN A 30 -15.16 -1.75 -15.02
N ARG A 31 -14.26 -2.58 -14.48
CA ARG A 31 -14.05 -3.97 -14.86
C ARG A 31 -14.11 -4.92 -13.65
N ALA A 32 -14.86 -4.56 -12.60
CA ALA A 32 -14.93 -5.29 -11.33
C ALA A 32 -15.42 -6.77 -11.40
N GLY A 33 -15.68 -7.32 -12.58
CA GLY A 33 -15.93 -8.76 -12.78
C GLY A 33 -15.19 -9.38 -13.98
N THR A 34 -14.39 -8.60 -14.71
CA THR A 34 -13.54 -9.08 -15.83
C THR A 34 -12.05 -8.88 -15.59
N ALA A 35 -11.69 -8.13 -14.54
CA ALA A 35 -10.34 -8.10 -14.01
C ALA A 35 -9.95 -9.48 -13.46
N ALA A 36 -8.70 -9.86 -13.68
CA ALA A 36 -8.19 -11.15 -13.23
C ALA A 36 -8.08 -11.23 -11.70
N ALA A 37 -8.39 -12.41 -11.16
CA ALA A 37 -8.09 -12.90 -9.80
C ALA A 37 -8.42 -11.90 -8.66
N THR A 38 -9.70 -11.80 -8.32
CA THR A 38 -10.18 -11.04 -7.14
C THR A 38 -9.57 -11.50 -5.83
N GLU A 39 -9.08 -12.73 -5.77
CA GLU A 39 -8.40 -13.33 -4.62
C GLU A 39 -7.09 -12.60 -4.29
N LEU A 40 -6.42 -11.98 -5.27
CA LEU A 40 -5.20 -11.20 -5.06
C LEU A 40 -5.44 -9.90 -4.30
N LEU A 41 -6.70 -9.47 -4.13
CA LEU A 41 -7.05 -8.30 -3.32
C LEU A 41 -7.05 -8.61 -1.83
N ILE A 42 -6.98 -9.89 -1.43
CA ILE A 42 -6.93 -10.25 -0.03
C ILE A 42 -5.55 -9.87 0.52
N PRO A 43 -5.49 -8.99 1.54
CA PRO A 43 -4.22 -8.48 2.01
C PRO A 43 -3.40 -9.54 2.73
N VAL A 44 -2.08 -9.39 2.66
CA VAL A 44 -1.10 -10.22 3.38
C VAL A 44 -0.17 -9.35 4.20
N GLY A 45 0.48 -9.95 5.20
CA GLY A 45 1.39 -9.23 6.11
C GLY A 45 0.67 -8.64 7.32
N ALA A 46 0.88 -9.25 8.49
CA ALA A 46 0.16 -8.88 9.72
C ALA A 46 0.31 -7.41 10.11
N ARG A 47 1.50 -6.83 9.93
CA ARG A 47 1.79 -5.42 10.24
C ARG A 47 1.00 -4.47 9.35
N ASP A 48 1.10 -4.65 8.04
CA ASP A 48 0.50 -3.74 7.07
C ASP A 48 -1.04 -3.84 7.09
N MET A 49 -1.56 -5.04 7.36
CA MET A 49 -2.98 -5.26 7.67
C MET A 49 -3.42 -4.56 8.95
N ALA A 50 -2.66 -4.67 10.05
CA ALA A 50 -2.99 -3.99 11.32
C ALA A 50 -2.99 -2.46 11.20
N MET A 51 -2.20 -1.92 10.26
CA MET A 51 -2.15 -0.48 9.94
C MET A 51 -3.23 -0.05 8.92
N GLY A 52 -4.11 -0.95 8.50
CA GLY A 52 -5.16 -0.66 7.51
C GLY A 52 -4.61 -0.16 6.17
N GLY A 53 -3.39 -0.58 5.79
CA GLY A 53 -2.73 -0.13 4.56
C GLY A 53 -2.06 1.24 4.62
N ALA A 54 -2.11 1.94 5.76
CA ALA A 54 -1.41 3.22 5.92
C ALA A 54 0.12 3.11 5.77
N SER A 55 0.67 1.90 5.89
CA SER A 55 2.10 1.62 5.78
C SER A 55 2.61 1.46 4.34
N VAL A 56 1.80 1.69 3.30
CA VAL A 56 2.20 1.46 1.89
C VAL A 56 3.51 2.15 1.46
N ALA A 57 3.83 3.31 2.04
CA ALA A 57 5.06 4.04 1.77
C ALA A 57 6.26 3.56 2.62
N THR A 58 5.99 2.91 3.74
CA THR A 58 7.01 2.52 4.74
C THR A 58 7.29 1.03 4.78
N THR A 59 6.41 0.20 4.20
CA THR A 59 6.58 -1.25 4.08
C THR A 59 7.89 -1.59 3.36
N SER A 60 8.49 -2.70 3.79
CA SER A 60 9.83 -3.15 3.37
C SER A 60 9.97 -4.65 3.53
N GLY A 61 10.86 -5.28 2.76
CA GLY A 61 11.07 -6.74 2.77
C GLY A 61 9.96 -7.49 2.02
N LEU A 62 9.74 -8.76 2.34
CA LEU A 62 8.82 -9.63 1.58
C LEU A 62 7.34 -9.28 1.69
N ALA A 63 6.91 -8.64 2.78
CA ALA A 63 5.54 -8.15 2.91
C ALA A 63 5.24 -6.99 1.92
N ALA A 64 6.28 -6.27 1.49
CA ALA A 64 6.16 -5.17 0.56
C ALA A 64 5.72 -5.63 -0.85
N LEU A 65 5.95 -6.90 -1.22
CA LEU A 65 5.54 -7.43 -2.53
C LEU A 65 4.04 -7.26 -2.82
N HIS A 66 3.21 -7.38 -1.80
CA HIS A 66 1.76 -7.18 -1.93
C HIS A 66 1.34 -5.71 -1.87
N TRP A 67 1.99 -4.91 -1.02
CA TRP A 67 1.59 -3.53 -0.74
C TRP A 67 2.28 -2.50 -1.66
N ASN A 68 3.60 -2.55 -1.75
CA ASN A 68 4.42 -1.68 -2.56
C ASN A 68 5.78 -2.36 -2.88
N PRO A 69 5.93 -3.01 -4.05
CA PRO A 69 7.11 -3.80 -4.36
C PRO A 69 8.41 -2.98 -4.40
N ALA A 70 8.35 -1.64 -4.51
CA ALA A 70 9.54 -0.79 -4.38
C ALA A 70 10.23 -0.93 -3.01
N GLY A 71 9.45 -1.26 -1.97
CA GLY A 71 9.95 -1.53 -0.62
C GLY A 71 10.77 -2.82 -0.49
N LEU A 72 10.73 -3.72 -1.47
CA LEU A 72 11.52 -4.95 -1.45
C LEU A 72 13.01 -4.67 -1.37
N SER A 73 13.50 -3.71 -2.16
CA SER A 73 14.91 -3.27 -2.17
C SER A 73 15.42 -2.68 -0.86
N ARG A 74 14.50 -2.34 0.06
CA ARG A 74 14.81 -1.84 1.40
C ARG A 74 14.89 -2.96 2.44
N GLY A 75 14.77 -4.22 2.02
CA GLY A 75 15.02 -5.37 2.86
C GLY A 75 16.48 -5.37 3.32
N GLY A 76 16.72 -5.58 4.63
CA GLY A 76 18.07 -5.53 5.22
C GLY A 76 18.88 -6.82 5.08
N SER A 77 18.38 -7.81 4.33
CA SER A 77 18.90 -9.17 4.28
C SER A 77 19.21 -9.58 2.83
N ASP A 78 20.34 -10.24 2.60
CA ASP A 78 20.74 -10.76 1.28
C ASP A 78 19.80 -11.86 0.77
N ALA A 79 19.13 -12.57 1.68
CA ALA A 79 18.07 -13.51 1.34
C ALA A 79 16.98 -13.47 2.42
N GLU A 80 15.72 -13.50 2.00
CA GLU A 80 14.56 -13.48 2.90
C GLU A 80 13.60 -14.61 2.51
N LEU A 81 12.93 -15.17 3.51
CA LEU A 81 11.84 -16.14 3.33
C LEU A 81 10.69 -15.77 4.27
N MET A 82 9.49 -15.72 3.74
CA MET A 82 8.28 -15.40 4.48
C MET A 82 7.23 -16.47 4.22
N VAL A 83 6.67 -16.99 5.30
CA VAL A 83 5.48 -17.85 5.28
C VAL A 83 4.46 -17.23 6.21
N SER A 84 3.25 -17.01 5.72
CA SER A 84 2.15 -16.41 6.48
C SER A 84 0.86 -17.16 6.23
N THR A 85 0.14 -17.41 7.31
CA THR A 85 -1.20 -18.00 7.28
C THR A 85 -2.16 -17.04 7.97
N MET A 86 -3.29 -16.78 7.33
CA MET A 86 -4.37 -15.96 7.84
C MET A 86 -5.70 -16.71 7.73
N SER A 87 -6.50 -16.64 8.80
CA SER A 87 -7.91 -17.04 8.76
C SER A 87 -8.73 -15.87 8.22
N TYR A 88 -9.38 -16.08 7.09
CA TYR A 88 -10.28 -15.14 6.44
C TYR A 88 -11.75 -15.50 6.75
N LEU A 89 -12.68 -14.72 6.20
CA LEU A 89 -14.11 -14.93 6.37
C LEU A 89 -14.52 -16.33 5.88
N ALA A 90 -15.59 -16.87 6.48
CA ALA A 90 -16.16 -18.18 6.14
C ALA A 90 -15.16 -19.36 6.25
N ASP A 91 -14.26 -19.33 7.25
CA ASP A 91 -13.25 -20.36 7.52
C ASP A 91 -12.25 -20.59 6.37
N ILE A 92 -12.14 -19.61 5.47
CA ILE A 92 -11.15 -19.64 4.38
C ILE A 92 -9.76 -19.42 4.98
N ARG A 93 -8.81 -20.27 4.62
CA ARG A 93 -7.41 -20.11 5.00
C ARG A 93 -6.59 -19.56 3.85
N VAL A 94 -5.99 -18.39 4.05
CA VAL A 94 -5.11 -17.74 3.09
C VAL A 94 -3.67 -18.03 3.49
N ASN A 95 -2.92 -18.66 2.59
CA ASN A 95 -1.51 -18.96 2.79
C ASN A 95 -0.68 -18.16 1.79
N TYR A 96 0.32 -17.45 2.29
CA TYR A 96 1.24 -16.65 1.52
C TYR A 96 2.66 -17.13 1.75
N VAL A 97 3.38 -17.39 0.66
CA VAL A 97 4.78 -17.79 0.68
C VAL A 97 5.52 -16.89 -0.29
N ALA A 98 6.60 -16.29 0.17
CA ALA A 98 7.46 -15.47 -0.65
C ALA A 98 8.92 -15.67 -0.24
N ALA A 99 9.82 -15.54 -1.20
CA ALA A 99 11.25 -15.57 -0.97
C ALA A 99 11.89 -14.43 -1.76
N SER A 100 13.04 -13.94 -1.32
CA SER A 100 13.80 -12.94 -2.07
C SER A 100 15.29 -13.15 -1.89
N ALA A 101 16.06 -12.64 -2.85
CA ALA A 101 17.50 -12.61 -2.82
C ALA A 101 18.01 -11.27 -3.39
N ASP A 102 18.96 -10.67 -2.70
CA ASP A 102 19.69 -9.49 -3.16
C ASP A 102 21.04 -9.91 -3.75
N PHE A 103 21.35 -9.38 -4.94
CA PHE A 103 22.58 -9.69 -5.67
C PHE A 103 23.55 -8.49 -5.69
N GLY A 104 23.33 -7.47 -4.87
CA GLY A 104 24.09 -6.22 -4.80
C GLY A 104 23.82 -5.25 -5.95
N VAL A 105 23.30 -5.75 -7.08
CA VAL A 105 22.86 -4.95 -8.25
C VAL A 105 21.34 -4.79 -8.32
N GLY A 106 20.62 -5.53 -7.47
CA GLY A 106 19.17 -5.55 -7.42
C GLY A 106 18.65 -6.75 -6.63
N THR A 107 17.40 -6.65 -6.21
CA THR A 107 16.70 -7.66 -5.42
C THR A 107 15.69 -8.39 -6.31
N LEU A 108 15.71 -9.72 -6.28
CA LEU A 108 14.71 -10.58 -6.92
C LEU A 108 13.83 -11.22 -5.83
N ALA A 109 12.56 -11.47 -6.16
CA ALA A 109 11.60 -12.17 -5.32
C ALA A 109 10.69 -13.06 -6.16
#